data_AF-A0A8T0HT75-F1
#
_entry.id   AF-A0A8T0HT75-F1
#
_cell.length_a   1.000
_cell.length_b   1.000
_cell.length_c   1.000
_cell.angle_alpha   90.00
_cell.angle_beta   90.00
_cell.angle_gamma   90.00
#
_symmetry.space_group_name_H-M   'P 1'
#
loop_
_entity.id
_entity.type
_entity.pdbx_description
1 polymer ?
#
loop_
_entity_poly.entity_id
_entity_poly.type
_entity_poly.pdbx_seq_one_letter_code
_entity_poly.pdbx_strand_id
1 'polypeptide(L)'
;MEMQQLSSFGAVSSRGCPCGSVLKGANRVQVNAAGVDRDGKRVARRVVRVAAEVEEQAAAPPAEKPGKYKGWFFNTFVANQTMEAKLAKFQGDVKARNGYVGSWFEDSFKYTAWVQVHRVLTERGLQDCDCKEAYERIESGNAIAIDIRQADEYVRLHAKGARSAPLFRLIQGNDLKDNLRRLGYALITDFKGTERNPDFVATAVEAVNGDKSKQVIVYCSIGGTLQTFVERKGPKAKKFNDPERLFGRQSRSLKAIYELQEAGFTNVLHMKGGLNEWMHLDFPLEAIE
;
A
#
# COMPACT_ATOMS: atom_id res chain seq x y z
N MET A 1 -13.59 14.88 64.20
CA MET A 1 -14.03 13.49 64.42
C MET A 1 -13.62 12.72 63.18
N GLU A 2 -12.42 12.14 63.15
CA GLU A 2 -12.12 10.83 63.77
C GLU A 2 -13.09 9.75 63.26
N MET A 3 -12.66 8.59 62.82
CA MET A 3 -11.35 7.93 62.87
C MET A 3 -11.47 6.78 61.85
N GLN A 4 -10.50 6.60 60.94
CA GLN A 4 -9.37 5.67 61.11
C GLN A 4 -9.80 4.19 60.97
N GLN A 5 -9.31 3.45 59.98
CA GLN A 5 -8.04 2.68 60.01
C GLN A 5 -8.36 1.18 60.17
N LEU A 6 -7.57 0.16 59.81
CA LEU A 6 -6.16 -0.07 59.47
C LEU A 6 -6.18 -1.35 58.57
N SER A 7 -5.31 -1.52 57.55
CA SER A 7 -3.99 -2.17 57.65
C SER A 7 -4.06 -3.64 58.13
N SER A 8 -3.29 -4.63 57.69
CA SER A 8 -2.02 -4.68 56.95
C SER A 8 -1.47 -6.13 57.00
N PHE A 9 -0.42 -6.37 56.19
CA PHE A 9 0.68 -7.32 56.41
C PHE A 9 0.47 -8.83 56.24
N GLY A 10 1.44 -9.44 55.56
CA GLY A 10 1.66 -10.89 55.62
C GLY A 10 2.64 -11.45 54.58
N ALA A 11 3.92 -11.06 54.65
CA ALA A 11 5.00 -11.83 54.05
C ALA A 11 5.24 -13.10 54.89
N VAL A 12 5.36 -14.28 54.25
CA VAL A 12 5.92 -15.48 54.88
C VAL A 12 6.87 -16.19 53.92
N SER A 13 7.98 -16.60 54.53
CA SER A 13 9.16 -17.23 54.00
C SER A 13 9.15 -18.74 54.29
N SER A 14 9.87 -19.49 53.43
CA SER A 14 10.79 -20.59 53.78
C SER A 14 10.42 -22.04 53.44
N ARG A 15 11.45 -22.73 52.89
CA ARG A 15 11.77 -24.18 52.84
C ARG A 15 10.95 -25.03 51.86
N GLY A 16 11.48 -25.93 51.02
CA GLY A 16 12.85 -26.41 50.77
C GLY A 16 12.78 -27.84 50.15
N CYS A 17 13.39 -28.02 48.96
CA CYS A 17 13.99 -29.24 48.33
C CYS A 17 13.18 -30.57 48.21
N PRO A 18 13.69 -31.60 47.46
CA PRO A 18 14.40 -31.61 46.16
C PRO A 18 13.91 -32.74 45.21
N CYS A 19 14.09 -32.59 43.89
CA CYS A 19 14.26 -33.62 42.82
C CYS A 19 13.67 -33.06 41.51
N GLY A 20 14.20 -33.23 40.31
CA GLY A 20 15.36 -33.90 39.74
C GLY A 20 15.28 -33.69 38.22
N SER A 21 16.36 -34.03 37.50
CA SER A 21 16.52 -34.01 36.04
C SER A 21 17.06 -32.71 35.41
N VAL A 22 18.39 -32.67 35.42
CA VAL A 22 19.27 -31.83 34.60
C VAL A 22 19.32 -32.45 33.20
N LEU A 23 18.81 -31.76 32.18
CA LEU A 23 19.20 -32.00 30.78
C LEU A 23 20.11 -30.85 30.33
N LYS A 24 21.41 -31.11 30.36
CA LYS A 24 22.46 -30.29 29.75
C LYS A 24 22.39 -30.45 28.22
N GLY A 25 21.83 -29.45 27.54
CA GLY A 25 21.96 -29.27 26.09
C GLY A 25 23.03 -28.22 25.79
N ALA A 26 24.30 -28.57 25.94
CA ALA A 26 25.40 -27.76 25.47
C ALA A 26 25.48 -27.87 23.94
N ASN A 27 25.13 -26.80 23.22
CA ASN A 27 25.43 -26.68 21.79
C ASN A 27 26.94 -26.44 21.63
N ARG A 28 27.70 -27.53 21.70
CA ARG A 28 29.11 -27.57 21.34
C ARG A 28 29.17 -27.59 19.81
N VAL A 29 29.68 -26.51 19.25
CA VAL A 29 30.12 -26.44 17.86
C VAL A 29 31.17 -27.55 17.66
N GLN A 30 30.79 -28.63 17.01
CA GLN A 30 31.74 -29.63 16.52
C GLN A 30 32.44 -29.06 15.29
N VAL A 31 33.70 -28.67 15.51
CA VAL A 31 34.71 -28.58 14.47
C VAL A 31 34.88 -29.96 13.85
N ASN A 32 34.44 -30.13 12.61
CA ASN A 32 34.68 -31.36 11.86
C ASN A 32 36.18 -31.52 11.60
N ALA A 33 36.75 -32.54 12.23
CA ALA A 33 38.09 -33.03 11.97
C ALA A 33 38.18 -33.58 10.53
N ALA A 34 39.36 -33.41 9.92
CA ALA A 34 39.69 -33.91 8.61
C ALA A 34 39.51 -35.44 8.52
N GLY A 35 38.64 -35.90 7.64
CA GLY A 35 38.53 -37.31 7.27
C GLY A 35 39.75 -37.73 6.44
N VAL A 36 40.41 -38.78 6.88
CA VAL A 36 41.49 -39.47 6.17
C VAL A 36 40.89 -40.75 5.57
N ASP A 37 41.10 -40.96 4.29
CA ASP A 37 40.76 -42.20 3.58
C ASP A 37 41.66 -43.36 4.08
N ARG A 38 41.17 -44.61 3.98
CA ARG A 38 41.84 -45.87 4.36
C ARG A 38 43.21 -46.08 3.71
N ASP A 39 43.61 -45.28 2.72
CA ASP A 39 44.94 -45.32 2.09
C ASP A 39 45.89 -44.17 2.51
N GLY A 40 45.56 -43.40 3.55
CA GLY A 40 46.52 -42.54 4.25
C GLY A 40 47.05 -41.31 3.50
N LYS A 41 46.39 -40.84 2.43
CA LYS A 41 46.79 -39.62 1.71
C LYS A 41 45.99 -38.38 2.14
N ARG A 42 46.70 -37.30 2.46
CA ARG A 42 46.12 -35.97 2.79
C ARG A 42 45.55 -35.32 1.53
N VAL A 43 44.26 -35.01 1.52
CA VAL A 43 43.63 -34.23 0.45
C VAL A 43 43.80 -32.74 0.74
N ALA A 44 44.68 -32.08 -0.01
CA ALA A 44 44.84 -30.63 0.03
C ALA A 44 43.63 -29.95 -0.62
N ARG A 45 42.91 -29.13 0.14
CA ARG A 45 41.92 -28.18 -0.40
C ARG A 45 42.65 -27.11 -1.21
N ARG A 46 42.50 -27.12 -2.52
CA ARG A 46 42.80 -25.98 -3.38
C ARG A 46 41.49 -25.26 -3.70
N VAL A 47 41.28 -24.16 -2.99
CA VAL A 47 40.44 -23.04 -3.44
C VAL A 47 41.07 -22.52 -4.74
N VAL A 48 40.27 -22.35 -5.79
CA VAL A 48 40.33 -21.32 -6.85
C VAL A 48 39.56 -21.83 -8.09
N ARG A 49 38.68 -20.95 -8.60
CA ARG A 49 37.80 -21.06 -9.78
C ARG A 49 36.49 -21.83 -9.60
N VAL A 50 35.50 -21.14 -9.03
CA VAL A 50 34.12 -21.21 -9.52
C VAL A 50 33.72 -19.79 -9.91
N ALA A 51 34.26 -19.37 -11.05
CA ALA A 51 33.84 -18.19 -11.81
C ALA A 51 34.00 -18.59 -13.28
N ALA A 52 33.24 -19.61 -13.69
CA ALA A 52 33.17 -20.10 -15.07
C ALA A 52 32.01 -21.10 -15.32
N GLU A 53 31.20 -21.48 -14.34
CA GLU A 53 30.10 -22.43 -14.52
C GLU A 53 28.80 -21.93 -13.85
N VAL A 54 28.26 -20.83 -14.37
CA VAL A 54 26.80 -20.56 -14.37
C VAL A 54 26.44 -19.89 -15.71
N GLU A 55 27.06 -20.36 -16.80
CA GLU A 55 26.72 -19.92 -18.17
C GLU A 55 26.11 -21.06 -19.00
N GLU A 56 25.67 -22.14 -18.35
CA GLU A 56 25.05 -23.27 -19.03
C GLU A 56 23.81 -23.75 -18.28
N GLN A 57 22.72 -22.99 -18.41
CA GLN A 57 21.33 -23.46 -18.44
C GLN A 57 20.36 -22.28 -18.63
N ALA A 58 20.49 -21.61 -19.77
CA ALA A 58 19.40 -20.88 -20.39
C ALA A 58 19.24 -21.44 -21.80
N ALA A 59 18.77 -22.69 -21.89
CA ALA A 59 18.31 -23.24 -23.15
C ALA A 59 17.16 -22.34 -23.64
N ALA A 60 17.40 -21.64 -24.74
CA ALA A 60 16.38 -20.89 -25.44
C ALA A 60 15.18 -21.81 -25.72
N PRO A 61 13.93 -21.33 -25.59
CA PRO A 61 12.77 -22.11 -25.98
C PRO A 61 12.91 -22.49 -27.47
N PRO A 62 12.49 -23.70 -27.88
CA PRO A 62 12.60 -24.13 -29.26
C PRO A 62 11.86 -23.13 -30.16
N ALA A 63 12.54 -22.71 -31.23
CA ALA A 63 11.97 -21.83 -32.24
C ALA A 63 10.73 -22.51 -32.86
N GLU A 64 9.54 -22.09 -32.44
CA GLU A 64 8.29 -22.46 -33.09
C GLU A 64 8.32 -21.99 -34.55
N LYS A 65 8.12 -22.92 -35.47
CA LYS A 65 7.96 -22.63 -36.90
C LYS A 65 6.79 -21.63 -37.06
N PRO A 66 6.91 -20.59 -37.90
CA PRO A 66 5.89 -19.56 -37.99
C PRO A 66 4.59 -20.16 -38.54
N GLY A 67 3.63 -20.36 -37.64
CA GLY A 67 2.24 -20.64 -37.99
C GLY A 67 1.71 -19.46 -38.81
N LYS A 68 1.39 -19.73 -40.07
CA LYS A 68 0.60 -18.85 -40.92
C LYS A 68 -0.69 -18.51 -40.16
N TYR A 69 -1.06 -17.23 -40.12
CA TYR A 69 -2.18 -16.62 -39.36
C TYR A 69 -1.87 -16.12 -37.94
N LYS A 70 -0.99 -15.11 -37.81
CA LYS A 70 -1.08 -14.13 -36.71
C LYS A 70 -1.04 -12.73 -37.32
N GLY A 71 -2.20 -12.07 -37.38
CA GLY A 71 -2.39 -10.79 -38.06
C GLY A 71 -1.60 -9.65 -37.42
N TRP A 72 -1.39 -8.57 -38.19
CA TRP A 72 -0.71 -7.35 -37.76
C TRP A 72 -1.16 -6.88 -36.35
N PHE A 73 -2.46 -6.95 -36.08
CA PHE A 73 -3.04 -6.63 -34.77
C PHE A 73 -2.44 -7.46 -33.62
N PHE A 74 -2.26 -8.78 -33.76
CA PHE A 74 -1.77 -9.63 -32.68
C PHE A 74 -0.28 -9.40 -32.41
N ASN A 75 0.52 -9.28 -33.48
CA ASN A 75 1.96 -9.04 -33.34
C ASN A 75 2.24 -7.64 -32.78
N THR A 76 1.51 -6.62 -33.22
CA THR A 76 1.65 -5.25 -32.70
C THR A 76 1.05 -5.10 -31.29
N PHE A 77 -0.07 -5.75 -30.99
CA PHE A 77 -0.68 -5.70 -29.66
C PHE A 77 0.18 -6.44 -28.62
N VAL A 78 0.60 -7.68 -28.90
CA VAL A 78 1.40 -8.47 -27.95
C VAL A 78 2.81 -7.89 -27.77
N ALA A 79 3.46 -7.41 -28.83
CA ALA A 79 4.76 -6.74 -28.70
C ALA A 79 4.69 -5.46 -27.85
N ASN A 80 3.59 -4.70 -27.95
CA ASN A 80 3.34 -3.51 -27.14
C ASN A 80 2.82 -3.81 -25.72
N GLN A 81 2.61 -5.09 -25.37
CA GLN A 81 2.18 -5.50 -24.02
C GLN A 81 3.33 -6.04 -23.17
N THR A 82 4.55 -6.16 -23.72
CA THR A 82 5.75 -6.50 -22.96
C THR A 82 6.05 -5.41 -21.91
N MET A 83 6.65 -5.81 -20.77
CA MET A 83 6.93 -4.87 -19.69
C MET A 83 7.89 -3.75 -20.12
N GLU A 84 8.87 -4.07 -20.97
CA GLU A 84 9.81 -3.09 -21.50
C GLU A 84 9.15 -2.09 -22.45
N ALA A 85 8.28 -2.55 -23.37
CA ALA A 85 7.56 -1.64 -24.26
C ALA A 85 6.58 -0.74 -23.50
N LYS A 86 5.91 -1.29 -22.47
CA LYS A 86 5.07 -0.51 -21.55
C LYS A 86 5.87 0.50 -20.74
N LEU A 87 7.06 0.13 -20.25
CA LEU A 87 7.92 0.99 -19.46
C LEU A 87 8.52 2.11 -20.32
N ALA A 88 9.01 1.80 -21.52
CA ALA A 88 9.55 2.77 -22.47
C ALA A 88 8.46 3.75 -22.95
N LYS A 89 7.25 3.25 -23.25
CA LYS A 89 6.09 4.09 -23.57
C LYS A 89 5.70 4.96 -22.37
N PHE A 90 5.65 4.39 -21.17
CA PHE A 90 5.35 5.15 -19.96
C PHE A 90 6.39 6.24 -19.68
N GLN A 91 7.68 5.95 -19.82
CA GLN A 91 8.75 6.93 -19.69
C GLN A 91 8.67 8.03 -20.76
N GLY A 92 8.33 7.67 -21.99
CA GLY A 92 8.10 8.60 -23.10
C GLY A 92 6.89 9.51 -22.85
N ASP A 93 5.76 8.93 -22.46
CA ASP A 93 4.50 9.64 -22.19
C ASP A 93 4.62 10.56 -20.95
N VAL A 94 5.29 10.08 -19.88
CA VAL A 94 5.61 10.87 -18.68
C VAL A 94 6.50 12.06 -19.02
N LYS A 95 7.52 11.86 -19.88
CA LYS A 95 8.45 12.92 -20.32
C LYS A 95 7.77 13.92 -21.26
N ALA A 96 6.86 13.47 -22.13
CA ALA A 96 6.14 14.33 -23.08
C ALA A 96 4.97 15.09 -22.45
N ARG A 97 4.44 14.62 -21.30
CA ARG A 97 3.23 15.18 -20.66
C ARG A 97 3.45 15.64 -19.22
N ASN A 98 4.66 16.04 -18.82
CA ASN A 98 4.95 16.52 -17.45
C ASN A 98 4.46 15.58 -16.31
N GLY A 99 4.52 14.25 -16.50
CA GLY A 99 4.11 13.29 -15.45
C GLY A 99 2.69 12.70 -15.54
N TYR A 100 1.91 13.07 -16.56
CA TYR A 100 0.58 12.51 -16.80
C TYR A 100 0.60 11.26 -17.69
N VAL A 101 -0.12 10.21 -17.31
CA VAL A 101 -0.38 9.03 -18.13
C VAL A 101 -1.67 9.27 -18.91
N GLY A 102 -1.59 9.32 -20.24
CA GLY A 102 -2.77 9.40 -21.10
C GLY A 102 -3.41 8.04 -21.33
N SER A 103 -4.73 8.00 -21.46
CA SER A 103 -5.48 6.85 -21.96
C SER A 103 -5.94 7.14 -23.40
N TRP A 104 -6.36 6.09 -24.13
CA TRP A 104 -7.00 6.19 -25.45
C TRP A 104 -8.28 7.04 -25.46
N PHE A 105 -8.80 7.41 -24.28
CA PHE A 105 -9.89 8.35 -24.11
C PHE A 105 -9.31 9.68 -23.62
N GLU A 106 -9.22 10.67 -24.52
CA GLU A 106 -8.67 11.99 -24.20
C GLU A 106 -9.40 12.71 -23.05
N ASP A 107 -8.62 13.52 -22.32
CA ASP A 107 -8.87 14.42 -21.18
C ASP A 107 -9.61 13.87 -19.93
N SER A 108 -10.42 12.84 -20.06
CA SER A 108 -11.16 12.21 -18.94
C SER A 108 -10.28 11.35 -18.02
N PHE A 109 -9.02 11.13 -18.38
CA PHE A 109 -8.08 10.26 -17.66
C PHE A 109 -6.66 10.83 -17.58
N LYS A 110 -6.50 12.13 -17.31
CA LYS A 110 -5.20 12.65 -16.87
C LYS A 110 -4.88 12.06 -15.49
N TYR A 111 -4.30 10.87 -15.45
CA TYR A 111 -3.80 10.31 -14.20
C TYR A 111 -2.37 10.74 -13.99
N THR A 112 -2.12 11.39 -12.86
CA THR A 112 -0.75 11.51 -12.37
C THR A 112 -0.26 10.10 -12.04
N ALA A 113 0.85 9.72 -12.68
CA ALA A 113 1.49 8.44 -12.42
C ALA A 113 1.76 8.26 -10.92
N TRP A 114 1.60 7.03 -10.40
CA TRP A 114 1.85 6.76 -8.97
C TRP A 114 3.25 7.20 -8.53
N VAL A 115 4.26 6.98 -9.35
CA VAL A 115 5.63 7.42 -9.09
C VAL A 115 5.71 8.94 -8.88
N GLN A 116 4.98 9.71 -9.67
CA GLN A 116 4.93 11.17 -9.55
C GLN A 116 4.16 11.60 -8.30
N VAL A 117 3.01 10.95 -8.01
CA VAL A 117 2.25 11.20 -6.77
C VAL A 117 3.11 10.90 -5.54
N HIS A 118 3.75 9.73 -5.50
CA HIS A 118 4.63 9.31 -4.40
C HIS A 118 5.77 10.32 -4.19
N ARG A 119 6.44 10.74 -5.28
CA ARG A 119 7.49 11.75 -5.22
C ARG A 119 7.00 13.05 -4.59
N VAL A 120 5.91 13.63 -5.12
CA VAL A 120 5.38 14.92 -4.64
C VAL A 120 4.92 14.85 -3.20
N LEU A 121 4.19 13.80 -2.81
CA LEU A 121 3.72 13.65 -1.42
C LEU A 121 4.88 13.44 -0.45
N THR A 122 5.95 12.77 -0.87
CA THR A 122 7.17 12.60 -0.08
C THR A 122 7.93 13.91 0.05
N GLU A 123 8.11 14.65 -1.05
CA GLU A 123 8.76 15.98 -1.06
C GLU A 123 8.02 16.99 -0.18
N ARG A 124 6.69 16.93 -0.15
CA ARG A 124 5.83 17.76 0.72
C ARG A 124 5.81 17.31 2.17
N GLY A 125 6.46 16.19 2.50
CA GLY A 125 6.48 15.66 3.86
C GLY A 125 5.09 15.32 4.39
N LEU A 126 4.23 14.69 3.56
CA LEU A 126 2.89 14.28 3.97
C LEU A 126 2.93 13.53 5.30
N GLN A 127 2.10 13.98 6.23
CA GLN A 127 1.97 13.37 7.54
C GLN A 127 0.89 12.28 7.52
N ASP A 128 1.19 11.17 8.18
CA ASP A 128 0.21 10.12 8.46
C ASP A 128 -0.29 10.28 9.90
N CYS A 129 -1.54 9.88 10.15
CA CYS A 129 -2.06 9.59 11.49
C CYS A 129 -2.55 8.15 11.54
N ASP A 130 -2.53 7.53 12.73
CA ASP A 130 -3.23 6.25 12.93
C ASP A 130 -4.74 6.47 13.19
N CYS A 131 -5.52 5.39 13.23
CA CYS A 131 -6.96 5.50 13.43
C CYS A 131 -7.33 6.07 14.81
N LYS A 132 -6.51 5.83 15.84
CA LYS A 132 -6.76 6.33 17.19
C LYS A 132 -6.53 7.84 17.26
N GLU A 133 -5.40 8.31 16.73
CA GLU A 133 -5.10 9.74 16.61
C GLU A 133 -6.15 10.45 15.74
N ALA A 134 -6.57 9.82 14.65
CA ALA A 134 -7.64 10.36 13.81
C ALA A 134 -8.94 10.54 14.60
N TYR A 135 -9.36 9.50 15.33
CA TYR A 135 -10.55 9.55 16.18
C TYR A 135 -10.47 10.68 17.22
N GLU A 136 -9.36 10.80 17.94
CA GLU A 136 -9.16 11.85 18.94
C GLU A 136 -9.24 13.26 18.33
N ARG A 137 -8.66 13.48 17.15
CA ARG A 137 -8.71 14.77 16.43
C ARG A 137 -10.10 15.10 15.90
N ILE A 138 -10.84 14.11 15.43
CA ILE A 138 -12.22 14.27 14.93
C ILE A 138 -13.16 14.60 16.09
N GLU A 139 -13.11 13.81 17.17
CA GLU A 139 -14.01 13.97 18.33
C GLU A 139 -13.77 15.31 19.06
N SER A 140 -12.51 15.77 19.10
CA SER A 140 -12.17 17.09 19.66
C SER A 140 -12.50 18.27 18.74
N GLY A 141 -13.00 18.04 17.52
CA GLY A 141 -13.31 19.08 16.53
C GLY A 141 -12.07 19.74 15.92
N ASN A 142 -10.88 19.18 16.13
CA ASN A 142 -9.61 19.70 15.63
C ASN A 142 -9.36 19.33 14.16
N ALA A 143 -10.04 18.30 13.64
CA ALA A 143 -9.91 17.86 12.26
C ALA A 143 -11.25 17.43 11.67
N ILE A 144 -11.36 17.56 10.34
CA ILE A 144 -12.48 17.08 9.55
C ILE A 144 -12.04 15.83 8.81
N ALA A 145 -12.73 14.71 9.02
CA ALA A 145 -12.50 13.51 8.25
C ALA A 145 -13.22 13.57 6.89
N ILE A 146 -12.50 13.23 5.82
CA ILE A 146 -13.05 13.12 4.47
C ILE A 146 -12.93 11.67 3.97
N ASP A 147 -14.08 11.06 3.73
CA ASP A 147 -14.21 9.75 3.10
C ASP A 147 -14.20 9.90 1.58
N ILE A 148 -13.18 9.33 0.94
CA ILE A 148 -13.02 9.44 -0.53
C ILE A 148 -13.56 8.23 -1.30
N ARG A 149 -14.19 7.27 -0.59
CA ARG A 149 -14.84 6.12 -1.22
C ARG A 149 -16.06 6.56 -2.03
N GLN A 150 -16.68 5.62 -2.74
CA GLN A 150 -17.89 5.94 -3.50
C GLN A 150 -19.03 6.37 -2.56
N ALA A 151 -19.95 7.18 -3.08
CA ALA A 151 -21.08 7.69 -2.29
C ALA A 151 -21.93 6.56 -1.69
N ASP A 152 -22.13 5.46 -2.41
CA ASP A 152 -22.85 4.29 -1.90
C ASP A 152 -22.10 3.56 -0.78
N GLU A 153 -20.76 3.48 -0.85
CA GLU A 153 -19.92 2.96 0.24
C GLU A 153 -20.03 3.83 1.49
N TYR A 154 -20.09 5.16 1.33
CA TYR A 154 -20.25 6.11 2.43
C TYR A 154 -21.62 5.99 3.10
N VAL A 155 -22.71 6.05 2.32
CA VAL A 155 -24.09 5.96 2.84
C VAL A 155 -24.29 4.69 3.68
N ARG A 156 -23.75 3.56 3.22
CA ARG A 156 -23.85 2.27 3.93
C ARG A 156 -23.18 2.27 5.29
N LEU A 157 -21.96 2.82 5.37
CA LEU A 157 -21.16 2.82 6.59
C LEU A 157 -19.93 3.70 6.42
N HIS A 158 -19.67 4.62 7.34
CA HIS A 158 -18.47 5.47 7.37
C HIS A 158 -18.04 5.77 8.82
N ALA A 159 -16.86 6.38 8.99
CA ALA A 159 -16.41 6.82 10.31
C ALA A 159 -17.32 7.94 10.83
N LYS A 160 -17.69 7.89 12.11
CA LYS A 160 -18.57 8.89 12.73
C LYS A 160 -18.04 10.32 12.54
N GLY A 161 -18.89 11.24 12.07
CA GLY A 161 -18.51 12.64 11.84
C GLY A 161 -17.69 12.88 10.57
N ALA A 162 -17.42 11.85 9.77
CA ALA A 162 -16.75 12.02 8.48
C ALA A 162 -17.71 12.61 7.43
N ARG A 163 -17.18 13.39 6.50
CA ARG A 163 -17.89 13.95 5.36
C ARG A 163 -17.51 13.22 4.08
N SER A 164 -18.44 13.07 3.15
CA SER A 164 -18.18 12.40 1.87
C SER A 164 -17.56 13.36 0.85
N ALA A 165 -16.47 12.95 0.19
CA ALA A 165 -16.00 13.57 -1.05
C ALA A 165 -15.47 12.48 -1.99
N PRO A 166 -16.38 11.80 -2.74
CA PRO A 166 -16.01 10.65 -3.54
C PRO A 166 -15.00 10.98 -4.62
N LEU A 167 -13.90 10.23 -4.62
CA LEU A 167 -12.83 10.40 -5.59
C LEU A 167 -13.22 9.95 -7.00
N PHE A 168 -14.02 8.90 -7.02
CA PHE A 168 -14.56 8.27 -8.21
C PHE A 168 -16.07 8.19 -8.06
N ARG A 169 -16.77 8.30 -9.18
CA ARG A 169 -18.22 8.12 -9.28
C ARG A 169 -18.53 7.10 -10.35
N LEU A 170 -19.75 6.55 -10.33
CA LEU A 170 -20.24 5.76 -11.45
C LEU A 170 -20.31 6.65 -12.70
N ILE A 171 -19.91 6.10 -13.85
CA ILE A 171 -20.06 6.78 -15.15
C ILE A 171 -21.53 7.23 -15.29
N GLN A 172 -21.73 8.54 -15.40
CA GLN A 172 -23.03 9.15 -15.66
C GLN A 172 -23.20 9.34 -17.18
N GLY A 173 -24.45 9.33 -17.66
CA GLY A 173 -24.75 9.50 -19.07
C GLY A 173 -25.15 8.22 -19.80
N ASN A 174 -25.91 8.40 -20.88
CA ASN A 174 -26.42 7.35 -21.78
C ASN A 174 -25.92 7.52 -23.22
N ASP A 175 -24.98 8.43 -23.45
CA ASP A 175 -24.44 8.66 -24.78
C ASP A 175 -23.60 7.45 -25.25
N LEU A 176 -23.44 7.30 -26.57
CA LEU A 176 -22.67 6.21 -27.19
C LEU A 176 -21.26 6.09 -26.62
N LYS A 177 -20.63 7.24 -26.32
CA LYS A 177 -19.30 7.30 -25.71
C LYS A 177 -19.30 6.81 -24.25
N ASP A 178 -20.33 7.14 -23.47
CA ASP A 178 -20.45 6.69 -22.07
C ASP A 178 -20.80 5.21 -21.97
N ASN A 179 -21.66 4.71 -22.86
CA ASN A 179 -21.96 3.28 -22.96
C ASN A 179 -20.74 2.48 -23.43
N LEU A 180 -19.96 3.01 -24.38
CA LEU A 180 -18.71 2.39 -24.80
C LEU A 180 -17.67 2.36 -23.67
N ARG A 181 -17.54 3.44 -22.89
CA ARG A 181 -16.67 3.44 -21.70
C ARG A 181 -17.15 2.43 -20.66
N ARG A 182 -18.45 2.39 -20.37
CA ARG A 182 -19.04 1.43 -19.41
C ARG A 182 -18.78 -0.01 -19.84
N LEU A 183 -18.95 -0.32 -21.13
CA LEU A 183 -18.66 -1.64 -21.71
C LEU A 183 -17.16 -1.96 -21.67
N GLY A 184 -16.30 -1.02 -22.07
CA GLY A 184 -14.84 -1.19 -22.01
C GLY A 184 -14.34 -1.46 -20.59
N TYR A 185 -14.87 -0.75 -19.59
CA TYR A 185 -14.53 -0.98 -18.19
C TYR A 185 -15.01 -2.34 -17.68
N ALA A 186 -16.23 -2.76 -18.03
CA ALA A 186 -16.76 -4.07 -17.65
C ALA A 186 -15.99 -5.25 -18.28
N LEU A 187 -15.38 -5.05 -19.45
CA LEU A 187 -14.61 -6.09 -20.16
C LEU A 187 -13.15 -6.20 -19.68
N ILE A 188 -12.58 -5.13 -19.14
CA ILE A 188 -11.16 -5.06 -18.77
C ILE A 188 -10.97 -5.12 -17.24
N THR A 189 -12.01 -4.82 -16.46
CA THR A 189 -11.93 -4.76 -14.99
C THR A 189 -13.20 -5.28 -14.31
N ASP A 190 -13.06 -5.98 -13.18
CA ASP A 190 -14.17 -6.32 -12.26
C ASP A 190 -14.72 -5.10 -11.48
N PHE A 191 -14.30 -3.88 -11.83
CA PHE A 191 -14.80 -2.66 -11.22
C PHE A 191 -16.07 -2.21 -11.94
N LYS A 192 -17.16 -1.96 -11.18
CA LYS A 192 -18.32 -1.19 -11.66
C LYS A 192 -17.78 0.05 -12.37
N GLY A 193 -18.09 0.23 -13.66
CA GLY A 193 -17.53 1.28 -14.52
C GLY A 193 -17.56 2.66 -13.86
N THR A 194 -16.43 3.00 -13.22
CA THR A 194 -16.25 4.19 -12.40
C THR A 194 -15.32 5.13 -13.12
N GLU A 195 -15.62 6.42 -13.05
CA GLU A 195 -14.84 7.50 -13.62
C GLU A 195 -14.38 8.46 -12.52
N ARG A 196 -13.43 9.32 -12.85
CA ARG A 196 -13.04 10.40 -11.96
C ARG A 196 -14.25 11.27 -11.66
N ASN A 197 -14.46 11.61 -10.39
CA ASN A 197 -15.49 12.57 -10.06
C ASN A 197 -14.98 13.99 -10.38
N PRO A 198 -15.53 14.69 -11.40
CA PRO A 198 -15.12 16.06 -11.71
C PRO A 198 -15.41 17.02 -10.56
N ASP A 199 -16.41 16.69 -9.72
CA ASP A 199 -16.85 17.52 -8.61
C ASP A 199 -16.04 17.26 -7.32
N PHE A 200 -15.05 16.34 -7.35
CA PHE A 200 -14.29 15.91 -6.17
C PHE A 200 -13.74 17.07 -5.34
N VAL A 201 -13.05 18.02 -5.98
CA VAL A 201 -12.45 19.17 -5.29
C VAL A 201 -13.53 20.09 -4.74
N ALA A 202 -14.62 20.31 -5.48
CA ALA A 202 -15.73 21.15 -5.03
C ALA A 202 -16.41 20.55 -3.79
N THR A 203 -16.71 19.25 -3.81
CA THR A 203 -17.28 18.53 -2.66
C THR A 203 -16.34 18.52 -1.46
N ALA A 204 -15.02 18.40 -1.67
CA ALA A 204 -14.05 18.50 -0.58
C ALA A 204 -13.97 19.90 0.04
N VAL A 205 -14.11 20.95 -0.77
CA VAL A 205 -14.17 22.34 -0.28
C VAL A 205 -15.44 22.58 0.52
N GLU A 206 -16.58 22.08 0.05
CA GLU A 206 -17.83 22.10 0.80
C GLU A 206 -17.70 21.33 2.13
N ALA A 207 -17.02 20.18 2.11
CA ALA A 207 -16.75 19.38 3.29
C ALA A 207 -15.92 20.15 4.35
N VAL A 208 -15.16 21.17 4.00
CA VAL A 208 -14.46 22.04 4.97
C VAL A 208 -15.13 23.40 5.20
N ASN A 209 -16.35 23.58 4.69
CA ASN A 209 -17.09 24.84 4.68
C ASN A 209 -16.29 25.98 4.01
N GLY A 210 -15.59 25.69 2.90
CA GLY A 210 -14.80 26.66 2.15
C GLY A 210 -13.37 26.89 2.64
N ASP A 211 -13.04 26.48 3.87
CA ASP A 211 -11.74 26.75 4.49
C ASP A 211 -10.73 25.62 4.28
N LYS A 212 -9.87 25.79 3.29
CA LYS A 212 -8.81 24.84 2.91
C LYS A 212 -7.63 24.78 3.90
N SER A 213 -7.61 25.66 4.92
CA SER A 213 -6.55 25.67 5.96
C SER A 213 -6.86 24.76 7.14
N LYS A 214 -8.13 24.34 7.28
CA LYS A 214 -8.55 23.37 8.32
C LYS A 214 -7.80 22.07 8.17
N GLN A 215 -7.56 21.42 9.31
CA GLN A 215 -6.97 20.09 9.28
C GLN A 215 -7.96 19.09 8.70
N VAL A 216 -7.54 18.40 7.65
CA VAL A 216 -8.32 17.37 6.98
C VAL A 216 -7.64 16.03 7.15
N ILE A 217 -8.39 15.02 7.60
CA ILE A 217 -7.93 13.63 7.64
C ILE A 217 -8.61 12.87 6.50
N VAL A 218 -7.81 12.39 5.54
CA VAL A 218 -8.33 11.73 4.35
C VAL A 218 -8.15 10.23 4.46
N TYR A 219 -9.21 9.47 4.17
CA TYR A 219 -9.16 8.01 4.24
C TYR A 219 -9.95 7.31 3.14
N CYS A 220 -9.59 6.05 2.89
CA CYS A 220 -10.31 5.13 2.01
C CYS A 220 -10.55 3.80 2.74
N SER A 221 -10.97 2.73 2.06
CA SER A 221 -11.26 1.46 2.74
C SER A 221 -10.02 0.82 3.40
N ILE A 222 -8.87 0.79 2.73
CA ILE A 222 -7.67 0.02 3.14
C ILE A 222 -6.49 0.92 3.54
N GLY A 223 -6.48 2.17 3.11
CA GLY A 223 -5.33 3.07 3.23
C GLY A 223 -4.12 2.66 2.37
N GLY A 224 -3.10 3.52 2.34
CA GLY A 224 -1.84 3.30 1.62
C GLY A 224 -0.62 3.48 2.51
N THR A 225 0.56 3.56 1.90
CA THR A 225 1.76 4.04 2.59
C THR A 225 2.75 4.61 1.59
N LEU A 226 3.45 5.69 1.96
CA LEU A 226 4.60 6.20 1.21
C LEU A 226 5.91 5.48 1.57
N GLN A 227 5.90 4.67 2.64
CA GLN A 227 7.09 3.97 3.10
C GLN A 227 7.53 2.92 2.09
N THR A 228 8.81 2.97 1.74
CA THR A 228 9.41 2.08 0.74
C THR A 228 9.98 0.78 1.32
N PHE A 229 9.86 0.60 2.63
CA PHE A 229 10.27 -0.61 3.34
C PHE A 229 9.07 -1.28 4.01
N VAL A 230 9.23 -2.56 4.32
CA VAL A 230 8.31 -3.31 5.18
C VAL A 230 8.94 -3.43 6.55
N GLU A 231 8.20 -3.05 7.58
CA GLU A 231 8.60 -3.29 8.96
C GLU A 231 7.75 -4.41 9.55
N ARG A 232 8.40 -5.51 9.94
CA ARG A 232 7.73 -6.57 10.69
C ARG A 232 7.73 -6.19 12.16
N LYS A 233 6.54 -5.87 12.70
CA LYS A 233 6.34 -5.66 14.14
C LYS A 233 6.52 -6.99 14.90
N GLY A 234 7.18 -6.95 16.05
CA GLY A 234 7.42 -8.11 16.92
C GLY A 234 8.68 -7.95 17.78
N PRO A 235 9.04 -8.98 18.60
CA PRO A 235 10.19 -8.92 19.52
C PRO A 235 11.53 -8.67 18.83
N LYS A 236 11.61 -8.91 17.52
CA LYS A 236 12.76 -8.60 16.66
C LYS A 236 12.26 -7.81 15.46
N ALA A 237 11.96 -6.53 15.66
CA ALA A 237 11.61 -5.63 14.58
C ALA A 237 12.69 -5.67 13.51
N LYS A 238 12.29 -5.94 12.26
CA LYS A 238 13.20 -5.96 11.12
C LYS A 238 12.59 -5.16 9.98
N LYS A 239 13.41 -4.30 9.38
CA LYS A 239 13.10 -3.57 8.17
C LYS A 239 13.64 -4.36 6.98
N PHE A 240 12.76 -4.65 6.04
CA PHE A 240 13.08 -5.35 4.80
C PHE A 240 12.87 -4.37 3.65
N ASN A 241 13.87 -4.30 2.76
CA ASN A 241 13.72 -3.59 1.51
C ASN A 241 12.98 -4.52 0.55
N ASP A 242 11.76 -4.16 0.19
CA ASP A 242 10.90 -4.97 -0.66
C ASP A 242 10.85 -4.30 -2.04
N PRO A 243 11.28 -4.98 -3.12
CA PRO A 243 11.20 -4.45 -4.48
C PRO A 243 9.78 -4.01 -4.89
N GLU A 244 8.74 -4.62 -4.33
CA GLU A 244 7.35 -4.21 -4.62
C GLU A 244 6.97 -2.89 -3.92
N ARG A 245 7.72 -2.47 -2.90
CA ARG A 245 7.53 -1.21 -2.17
C ARG A 245 8.44 -0.07 -2.63
N LEU A 246 9.07 -0.15 -3.79
CA LEU A 246 9.94 0.95 -4.28
C LEU A 246 9.27 2.34 -4.26
N PHE A 247 7.94 2.39 -4.41
CA PHE A 247 7.14 3.61 -4.30
C PHE A 247 6.04 3.49 -3.23
N GLY A 248 6.25 2.70 -2.19
CA GLY A 248 5.23 2.38 -1.19
C GLY A 248 4.00 1.66 -1.75
N ARG A 249 2.88 1.72 -1.03
CA ARG A 249 1.60 1.10 -1.44
C ARG A 249 0.60 2.17 -1.84
N GLN A 250 0.28 2.22 -3.13
CA GLN A 250 -0.73 3.12 -3.67
C GLN A 250 -2.10 2.89 -3.00
N SER A 251 -2.82 3.98 -2.74
CA SER A 251 -4.22 3.95 -2.31
C SER A 251 -5.03 5.06 -2.97
N ARG A 252 -6.38 4.92 -2.92
CA ARG A 252 -7.30 5.99 -3.33
C ARG A 252 -7.09 7.26 -2.47
N SER A 253 -6.86 7.10 -1.16
CA SER A 253 -6.64 8.23 -0.23
C SER A 253 -5.39 9.03 -0.57
N LEU A 254 -4.26 8.39 -0.89
CA LEU A 254 -3.03 9.12 -1.25
C LEU A 254 -3.19 9.89 -2.56
N LYS A 255 -3.89 9.32 -3.56
CA LYS A 255 -4.23 10.07 -4.79
C LYS A 255 -5.15 11.26 -4.53
N ALA A 256 -6.13 11.08 -3.64
CA ALA A 256 -7.03 12.17 -3.23
C ALA A 256 -6.26 13.29 -2.54
N ILE A 257 -5.37 12.97 -1.60
CA ILE A 257 -4.53 13.95 -0.89
C ILE A 257 -3.68 14.74 -1.88
N TYR A 258 -3.08 14.08 -2.87
CA TYR A 258 -2.34 14.78 -3.92
C TYR A 258 -3.21 15.83 -4.60
N GLU A 259 -4.42 15.46 -5.06
CA GLU A 259 -5.31 16.42 -5.72
C GLU A 259 -5.85 17.51 -4.80
N LEU A 260 -6.06 17.22 -3.51
CA LEU A 260 -6.42 18.24 -2.53
C LEU A 260 -5.27 19.24 -2.32
N GLN A 261 -4.03 18.76 -2.22
CA GLN A 261 -2.88 19.65 -2.11
C GLN A 261 -2.67 20.48 -3.39
N GLU A 262 -2.87 19.90 -4.58
CA GLU A 262 -2.88 20.66 -5.85
C GLU A 262 -4.00 21.72 -5.86
N ALA A 263 -5.14 21.42 -5.23
CA ALA A 263 -6.25 22.36 -5.07
C ALA A 263 -6.04 23.40 -3.95
N GLY A 264 -4.91 23.37 -3.24
CA GLY A 264 -4.54 24.36 -2.22
C GLY A 264 -4.92 24.01 -0.78
N PHE A 265 -5.23 22.75 -0.48
CA PHE A 265 -5.35 22.30 0.91
C PHE A 265 -3.97 22.19 1.54
N THR A 266 -3.76 22.87 2.66
CA THR A 266 -2.43 23.02 3.28
C THR A 266 -2.20 22.10 4.48
N ASN A 267 -3.26 21.67 5.16
CA ASN A 267 -3.18 20.86 6.39
C ASN A 267 -3.90 19.53 6.20
N VAL A 268 -3.28 18.62 5.45
CA VAL A 268 -3.86 17.32 5.09
C VAL A 268 -3.07 16.18 5.72
N LEU A 269 -3.78 15.31 6.44
CA LEU A 269 -3.27 14.09 7.06
C LEU A 269 -3.82 12.86 6.32
N HIS A 270 -2.99 11.83 6.21
CA HIS A 270 -3.39 10.53 5.69
C HIS A 270 -3.70 9.55 6.82
N MET A 271 -4.91 8.99 6.85
CA MET A 271 -5.28 7.97 7.84
C MET A 271 -4.76 6.59 7.42
N LYS A 272 -3.85 6.02 8.22
CA LYS A 272 -3.35 4.66 8.03
C LYS A 272 -4.45 3.62 8.26
N GLY A 273 -4.41 2.54 7.48
CA GLY A 273 -5.37 1.43 7.60
C GLY A 273 -6.76 1.67 7.02
N GLY A 274 -7.14 2.94 6.85
CA GLY A 274 -8.45 3.30 6.33
C GLY A 274 -9.60 2.85 7.22
N LEU A 275 -10.79 2.77 6.64
CA LEU A 275 -11.99 2.36 7.38
C LEU A 275 -11.90 0.91 7.90
N ASN A 276 -11.17 0.02 7.23
CA ASN A 276 -11.04 -1.36 7.67
C ASN A 276 -10.33 -1.46 9.03
N GLU A 277 -9.25 -0.72 9.23
CA GLU A 277 -8.55 -0.67 10.53
C GLU A 277 -9.39 0.08 11.58
N TRP A 278 -10.10 1.14 11.17
CA TRP A 278 -11.05 1.84 12.04
C TRP A 278 -12.12 0.91 12.62
N MET A 279 -12.75 0.08 11.77
CA MET A 279 -13.71 -0.93 12.19
C MET A 279 -13.06 -2.02 13.06
N HIS A 280 -11.84 -2.45 12.72
CA HIS A 280 -11.13 -3.47 13.50
C HIS A 280 -10.79 -3.01 14.92
N LEU A 281 -10.67 -1.71 15.13
CA LEU A 281 -10.41 -1.08 16.42
C LEU A 281 -11.70 -0.66 17.14
N ASP A 282 -12.87 -1.05 16.63
CA ASP A 282 -14.19 -0.76 17.21
C ASP A 282 -14.47 0.74 17.42
N PHE A 283 -13.89 1.60 16.57
CA PHE A 283 -14.19 3.03 16.62
C PHE A 283 -15.60 3.34 16.07
N PRO A 284 -16.26 4.41 16.55
CA PRO A 284 -17.64 4.72 16.18
C PRO A 284 -17.85 4.89 14.66
N LEU A 285 -19.00 4.39 14.20
CA LEU A 285 -19.41 4.40 12.79
C LEU A 285 -20.76 5.10 12.66
N GLU A 286 -21.01 5.66 11.48
CA GLU A 286 -22.31 6.20 11.06
C GLU A 286 -22.76 5.52 9.76
N ALA A 287 -24.06 5.34 9.63
CA ALA A 287 -24.73 4.94 8.40
C ALA A 287 -25.94 5.86 8.25
N ILE A 288 -26.23 6.29 7.03
CA ILE A 288 -27.48 7.02 6.77
C ILE A 288 -28.53 5.94 6.58
N GLU A 289 -29.41 5.78 7.57
CA GLU A 289 -30.63 4.96 7.48
C GLU A 289 -31.59 5.48 6.40
#